data_AF-A0A940FGB8-F1
#
_entry.id   AF-A0A940FGB8-F1
#
_cell.length_a   1.000
_cell.length_b   1.000
_cell.length_c   1.000
_cell.angle_alpha   90.00
_cell.angle_beta   90.00
_cell.angle_gamma   90.00
#
_symmetry.space_group_name_H-M   'P 1'
#
loop_
_entity.id
_entity.type
_entity.pdbx_description
1 polymer ?
#
loop_
_entity_poly.entity_id
_entity_poly.type
_entity_poly.pdbx_seq_one_letter_code
_entity_poly.pdbx_strand_id
1 'polypeptide(L)'
;SNNDSLNVSINEASVIPRYNKIAFGKRAGHQVDRTEMKLNKIQLKNISTGDLIKHRLKAHTFSIHHLNVSVFRDRRLPRLKDTQYLPVEMIRQIPVPVHLDTFKIDNGVVEYEEFPKEGDHTGTLKIENAGITITPFISHHLKGDPDRMLMTTKGSIMGSGKIFASIYLPFHSDNYKVKGAIENLELTKLNDGSENLGKIHIKSGFLDSLGFDFSFNKVKSSGKIVGVYHQLIIQPLKNNSDKKKIAKFRSFVLRHLIIPLNKDRSLAEKKRTGEIDYPYDPTRKVSYYLLQSLLTGIKSSFKLGFLLPK
;
A
#
# COMPACT_ATOMS: atom_id res chain seq x y z
N SER A 1 12.11 28.49 33.00
CA SER A 1 11.08 29.25 32.28
C SER A 1 9.88 28.34 32.10
N ASN A 2 8.68 28.80 32.45
CA ASN A 2 7.45 28.05 32.21
C ASN A 2 7.33 27.81 30.70
N ASN A 3 7.40 26.55 30.29
CA ASN A 3 7.32 26.17 28.89
C ASN A 3 5.82 26.05 28.57
N ASP A 4 5.19 27.18 28.27
CA ASP A 4 3.77 27.23 27.94
C ASP A 4 3.50 26.29 26.76
N SER A 5 2.66 25.29 27.01
CA SER A 5 2.32 24.26 26.06
C SER A 5 0.90 24.48 25.57
N LEU A 6 0.72 24.46 24.25
CA LEU A 6 -0.57 24.67 23.62
C LEU A 6 -1.15 23.32 23.17
N ASN A 7 -2.48 23.17 23.31
CA ASN A 7 -3.22 22.06 22.73
C ASN A 7 -4.18 22.60 21.68
N VAL A 8 -4.26 21.94 20.52
CA VAL A 8 -5.15 22.32 19.42
C VAL A 8 -6.03 21.12 19.06
N SER A 9 -7.32 21.38 18.88
CA SER A 9 -8.28 20.37 18.40
C SER A 9 -9.11 20.96 17.25
N ILE A 10 -9.26 20.20 16.18
CA ILE A 10 -10.10 20.53 15.02
C ILE A 10 -11.09 19.38 14.87
N ASN A 11 -12.39 19.67 14.79
CA ASN A 11 -13.45 18.64 14.75
C ASN A 11 -13.81 18.19 13.34
N GLU A 12 -13.57 18.97 12.31
CA GLU A 12 -13.87 18.52 10.96
C GLU A 12 -12.93 19.19 9.98
N ALA A 13 -12.40 18.40 9.05
CA ALA A 13 -11.74 18.91 7.87
C ALA A 13 -12.05 18.00 6.69
N SER A 14 -12.14 18.59 5.50
CA SER A 14 -12.37 17.83 4.28
C SER A 14 -11.60 18.41 3.10
N VAL A 15 -11.24 17.52 2.19
CA VAL A 15 -10.68 17.84 0.88
C VAL A 15 -11.61 17.21 -0.15
N ILE A 16 -12.36 18.04 -0.86
CA ILE A 16 -13.36 17.61 -1.84
C ILE A 16 -12.94 18.10 -3.22
N PRO A 17 -12.61 17.21 -4.17
CA PRO A 17 -12.27 17.60 -5.53
C PRO A 17 -13.44 18.28 -6.24
N ARG A 18 -13.17 19.41 -6.92
CA ARG A 18 -14.19 20.21 -7.61
C ARG A 18 -14.94 19.46 -8.72
N TYR A 19 -14.30 18.47 -9.34
CA TYR A 19 -14.87 17.68 -10.43
C TYR A 19 -15.15 16.25 -9.96
N ASN A 20 -16.18 15.62 -10.56
CA ASN A 20 -16.45 14.19 -10.35
C ASN A 20 -15.32 13.30 -10.92
N LYS A 21 -15.36 12.00 -10.58
CA LYS A 21 -14.33 11.00 -10.90
C LYS A 21 -13.85 11.06 -12.36
N ILE A 22 -14.78 11.03 -13.32
CA ILE A 22 -14.45 11.01 -14.75
C ILE A 22 -14.04 12.39 -15.27
N ALA A 23 -14.76 13.45 -14.89
CA ALA A 23 -14.46 14.81 -15.34
C ALA A 23 -13.10 15.31 -14.83
N PHE A 24 -12.68 14.90 -13.63
CA PHE A 24 -11.40 15.27 -13.03
C PHE A 24 -10.22 14.84 -13.91
N GLY A 25 -10.17 13.56 -14.28
CA GLY A 25 -9.13 13.04 -15.17
C GLY A 25 -9.20 13.67 -16.58
N LYS A 26 -10.40 13.80 -17.15
CA LYS A 26 -10.58 14.42 -18.47
C LYS A 26 -10.07 15.87 -18.51
N ARG A 27 -10.29 16.65 -17.45
CA ARG A 27 -9.79 18.03 -17.34
C ARG A 27 -8.27 18.09 -17.17
N ALA A 28 -7.68 17.15 -16.42
CA ALA A 28 -6.23 17.04 -16.31
C ALA A 28 -5.56 16.60 -17.63
N GLY A 29 -6.26 15.83 -18.46
CA GLY A 29 -5.76 15.30 -19.73
C GLY A 29 -4.79 14.12 -19.57
N HIS A 30 -4.51 13.68 -18.35
CA HIS A 30 -3.61 12.59 -18.01
C HIS A 30 -4.07 11.87 -16.73
N GLN A 31 -3.46 10.72 -16.44
CA GLN A 31 -3.74 9.97 -15.20
C GLN A 31 -3.33 10.78 -13.97
N VAL A 32 -4.31 11.16 -13.16
CA VAL A 32 -4.11 11.83 -11.88
C VAL A 32 -4.99 11.14 -10.83
N ASP A 33 -4.50 11.06 -9.59
CA ASP A 33 -5.29 10.55 -8.47
C ASP A 33 -6.28 11.64 -8.04
N ARG A 34 -7.58 11.37 -8.18
CA ARG A 34 -8.62 12.19 -7.56
C ARG A 34 -8.78 11.71 -6.12
N THR A 35 -8.19 12.44 -5.18
CA THR A 35 -8.25 12.13 -3.74
C THR A 35 -9.32 12.98 -3.05
N GLU A 36 -10.31 12.32 -2.47
CA GLU A 36 -11.25 12.91 -1.52
C GLU A 36 -10.89 12.46 -0.11
N MET A 37 -10.91 13.38 0.84
CA MET A 37 -10.56 13.13 2.24
C MET A 37 -11.58 13.78 3.17
N LYS A 38 -12.00 13.07 4.21
CA LYS A 38 -12.82 13.58 5.31
C LYS A 38 -12.26 13.08 6.62
N LEU A 39 -12.24 13.92 7.64
CA LEU A 39 -11.79 13.54 8.98
C LEU A 39 -12.64 14.24 10.04
N ASN A 40 -12.80 13.58 11.19
CA ASN A 40 -13.71 14.03 12.26
C ASN A 40 -12.96 14.56 13.49
N LYS A 41 -11.65 14.40 13.55
CA LYS A 41 -10.87 14.95 14.65
C LYS A 41 -9.40 15.01 14.31
N ILE A 42 -8.80 16.18 14.48
CA ILE A 42 -7.35 16.36 14.55
C ILE A 42 -7.03 16.86 15.95
N GLN A 43 -6.03 16.29 16.59
CA GLN A 43 -5.53 16.75 17.87
C GLN A 43 -4.01 16.91 17.83
N LEU A 44 -3.52 18.08 18.20
CA LEU A 44 -2.11 18.34 18.46
C LEU A 44 -1.97 18.62 19.96
N LYS A 45 -1.10 17.87 20.63
CA LYS A 45 -0.88 17.97 22.07
C LYS A 45 0.52 18.43 22.42
N ASN A 46 0.62 19.29 23.43
CA ASN A 46 1.85 19.83 23.98
C ASN A 46 2.73 20.49 22.91
N ILE A 47 2.16 21.44 22.18
CA ILE A 47 2.89 22.22 21.18
C ILE A 47 3.81 23.21 21.90
N SER A 48 5.07 23.24 21.49
CA SER A 48 6.08 24.20 21.97
C SER A 48 5.83 25.58 21.35
N THR A 49 5.35 26.52 22.15
CA THR A 49 5.12 27.91 21.73
C THR A 49 6.41 28.59 21.25
N GLY A 50 7.53 28.31 21.91
CA GLY A 50 8.85 28.82 21.50
C GLY A 50 9.31 28.32 20.13
N ASP A 51 8.97 27.07 19.75
CA ASP A 51 9.25 26.56 18.40
C ASP A 51 8.31 27.15 17.35
N LEU A 52 7.03 27.36 17.71
CA LEU A 52 6.05 27.98 16.80
C LEU A 52 6.48 29.38 16.37
N ILE A 53 6.97 30.21 17.30
CA ILE A 53 7.48 31.56 17.02
C ILE A 53 8.69 31.50 16.05
N LYS A 54 9.44 30.41 16.06
CA LYS A 54 10.57 30.14 15.14
C LYS A 54 10.13 29.48 13.84
N HIS A 55 8.84 29.49 13.51
CA HIS A 55 8.26 28.83 12.35
C HIS A 55 8.57 27.32 12.29
N ARG A 56 8.52 26.64 13.44
CA ARG A 56 8.68 25.18 13.55
C ARG A 56 7.53 24.59 14.34
N LEU A 57 7.06 23.42 13.92
CA LEU A 57 6.07 22.67 14.68
C LEU A 57 6.76 21.59 15.49
N LYS A 58 6.96 21.85 16.78
CA LYS A 58 7.37 20.83 17.76
C LYS A 58 6.22 20.53 18.70
N ALA A 59 5.82 19.27 18.78
CA ALA A 59 4.74 18.83 19.67
C ALA A 59 4.97 17.40 20.16
N HIS A 60 4.23 16.98 21.19
CA HIS A 60 4.31 15.60 21.66
C HIS A 60 3.53 14.66 20.73
N THR A 61 2.25 14.94 20.50
CA THR A 61 1.41 14.04 19.69
C THR A 61 0.61 14.81 18.65
N PHE A 62 0.56 14.27 17.43
CA PHE A 62 -0.41 14.65 16.40
C PHE A 62 -1.28 13.41 16.14
N SER A 63 -2.60 13.53 16.31
CA SER A 63 -3.55 12.42 16.08
C SER A 63 -4.67 12.82 15.13
N ILE A 64 -5.00 11.93 14.21
CA ILE A 64 -6.19 12.02 13.35
C ILE A 64 -7.11 10.85 13.68
N HIS A 65 -8.37 11.13 13.99
CA HIS A 65 -9.38 10.11 14.25
C HIS A 65 -10.43 10.10 13.14
N HIS A 66 -10.81 8.90 12.71
CA HIS A 66 -11.83 8.67 11.68
C HIS A 66 -11.49 9.33 10.34
N LEU A 67 -10.31 9.03 9.81
CA LEU A 67 -9.88 9.48 8.48
C LEU A 67 -10.54 8.62 7.40
N ASN A 68 -11.37 9.19 6.54
CA ASN A 68 -11.87 8.55 5.34
C ASN A 68 -11.18 9.12 4.09
N VAL A 69 -10.52 8.27 3.32
CA VAL A 69 -9.85 8.63 2.06
C VAL A 69 -10.42 7.78 0.94
N SER A 70 -10.92 8.42 -0.12
CA SER A 70 -11.30 7.77 -1.37
C SER A 70 -10.43 8.31 -2.50
N VAL A 71 -9.68 7.41 -3.15
CA VAL A 71 -8.79 7.72 -4.26
C VAL A 71 -9.35 7.07 -5.51
N PHE A 72 -9.56 7.86 -6.55
CA PHE A 72 -9.98 7.36 -7.86
C PHE A 72 -8.92 7.66 -8.92
N ARG A 73 -8.55 6.65 -9.72
CA ARG A 73 -7.68 6.81 -10.90
C ARG A 73 -8.31 6.26 -12.17
N ASP A 74 -8.33 7.06 -13.23
CA ASP A 74 -8.71 6.61 -14.58
C ASP A 74 -7.46 6.27 -15.42
N ARG A 75 -7.21 4.98 -15.67
CA ARG A 75 -6.04 4.52 -16.45
C ARG A 75 -6.24 4.49 -17.95
N ARG A 76 -7.42 4.89 -18.45
CA ARG A 76 -7.65 5.04 -19.90
C ARG A 76 -6.92 6.25 -20.46
N LEU A 77 -6.63 7.24 -19.59
CA LEU A 77 -5.86 8.44 -19.91
C LEU A 77 -4.36 8.14 -20.04
N PRO A 78 -3.60 8.96 -20.78
CA PRO A 78 -2.14 8.83 -20.85
C PRO A 78 -1.50 9.12 -19.50
N ARG A 79 -0.37 8.48 -19.21
CA ARG A 79 0.34 8.63 -17.94
C ARG A 79 1.51 9.60 -18.11
N LEU A 80 1.65 10.56 -17.19
CA LEU A 80 2.88 11.34 -17.05
C LEU A 80 3.96 10.52 -16.34
N LYS A 81 5.22 10.76 -16.71
CA LYS A 81 6.39 10.01 -16.22
C LYS A 81 7.21 10.81 -15.20
N ASP A 82 6.54 11.63 -14.41
CA ASP A 82 7.21 12.46 -13.42
C ASP A 82 7.78 11.61 -12.30
N THR A 83 8.99 11.98 -11.86
CA THR A 83 9.67 11.33 -10.74
C THR A 83 8.83 11.45 -9.46
N GLN A 84 8.65 10.31 -8.80
CA GLN A 84 7.95 10.17 -7.54
C GLN A 84 8.96 10.03 -6.40
N TYR A 85 8.61 10.60 -5.25
CA TYR A 85 9.42 10.56 -4.04
C TYR A 85 9.22 9.26 -3.25
N LEU A 86 10.30 8.77 -2.64
CA LEU A 86 10.23 7.77 -1.57
C LEU A 86 9.71 8.40 -0.26
N PRO A 87 9.26 7.62 0.73
CA PRO A 87 8.51 8.15 1.88
C PRO A 87 9.21 9.27 2.66
N VAL A 88 10.51 9.15 2.94
CA VAL A 88 11.24 10.21 3.67
C VAL A 88 11.40 11.47 2.81
N GLU A 89 11.55 11.32 1.50
CA GLU A 89 11.59 12.46 0.57
C GLU A 89 10.24 13.18 0.50
N MET A 90 9.12 12.43 0.53
CA MET A 90 7.77 13.01 0.63
C MET A 90 7.60 13.80 1.93
N ILE A 91 8.04 13.24 3.05
CA ILE A 91 7.97 13.87 4.37
C ILE A 91 8.81 15.16 4.43
N ARG A 92 9.95 15.21 3.73
CA ARG A 92 10.78 16.42 3.58
C ARG A 92 10.12 17.53 2.76
N GLN A 93 9.12 17.23 1.94
CA GLN A 93 8.40 18.26 1.17
C GLN A 93 7.44 19.11 2.03
N ILE A 94 7.24 18.76 3.30
CA ILE A 94 6.41 19.56 4.21
C ILE A 94 7.09 20.92 4.39
N PRO A 95 6.43 22.06 4.09
CA PRO A 95 7.10 23.36 4.01
C PRO A 95 7.57 23.92 5.37
N VAL A 96 7.08 23.36 6.47
CA VAL A 96 7.42 23.77 7.84
C VAL A 96 8.15 22.62 8.53
N PRO A 97 9.28 22.86 9.23
CA PRO A 97 9.92 21.83 10.02
C PRO A 97 8.99 21.33 11.13
N VAL A 98 8.54 20.10 10.97
CA VAL A 98 7.76 19.31 11.93
C VAL A 98 8.67 18.33 12.67
N HIS A 99 8.57 18.31 14.00
CA HIS A 99 9.15 17.31 14.89
C HIS A 99 8.12 16.89 15.94
N LEU A 100 7.67 15.64 15.88
CA LEU A 100 6.71 15.05 16.80
C LEU A 100 7.31 13.83 17.46
N ASP A 101 6.99 13.62 18.74
CA ASP A 101 7.26 12.32 19.36
C ASP A 101 6.41 11.23 18.69
N THR A 102 5.11 11.48 18.46
CA THR A 102 4.25 10.51 17.79
C THR A 102 3.25 11.18 16.85
N PHE A 103 3.21 10.70 15.60
CA PHE A 103 2.10 10.93 14.68
C PHE A 103 1.21 9.67 14.62
N LYS A 104 -0.11 9.83 14.70
CA LYS A 104 -1.05 8.72 14.72
C LYS A 104 -2.30 8.98 13.88
N ILE A 105 -2.77 7.94 13.21
CA ILE A 105 -4.10 7.85 12.62
C ILE A 105 -4.79 6.62 13.22
N ASP A 106 -6.05 6.75 13.62
CA ASP A 106 -6.88 5.62 14.00
C ASP A 106 -8.27 5.66 13.38
N ASN A 107 -8.86 4.45 13.29
CA ASN A 107 -10.18 4.18 12.72
C ASN A 107 -10.34 4.77 11.31
N GLY A 108 -9.27 4.69 10.51
CA GLY A 108 -9.28 5.15 9.14
C GLY A 108 -9.97 4.17 8.18
N VAL A 109 -10.43 4.69 7.05
CA VAL A 109 -10.88 3.92 5.89
C VAL A 109 -10.16 4.50 4.67
N VAL A 110 -9.50 3.63 3.91
CA VAL A 110 -8.84 4.00 2.66
C VAL A 110 -9.41 3.14 1.54
N GLU A 111 -9.99 3.78 0.55
CA GLU A 111 -10.52 3.15 -0.66
C GLU A 111 -9.70 3.63 -1.86
N TYR A 112 -9.20 2.69 -2.65
CA TYR A 112 -8.59 2.95 -3.94
C TYR A 112 -9.43 2.29 -5.03
N GLU A 113 -10.00 3.10 -5.91
CA GLU A 113 -10.77 2.67 -7.06
C GLU A 113 -10.03 3.02 -8.35
N GLU A 114 -10.01 2.08 -9.28
CA GLU A 114 -9.34 2.26 -10.55
C GLU A 114 -10.24 1.89 -11.73
N PHE A 115 -10.29 2.77 -12.74
CA PHE A 115 -10.84 2.45 -14.05
C PHE A 115 -9.71 1.88 -14.92
N PRO A 116 -9.80 0.63 -15.41
CA PRO A 116 -8.73 0.04 -16.20
C PRO A 116 -8.60 0.68 -17.57
N LYS A 117 -7.43 0.53 -18.18
CA LYS A 117 -7.25 0.88 -19.60
C LYS A 117 -8.14 0.03 -20.52
N GLU A 118 -8.34 -1.23 -20.17
CA GLU A 118 -9.19 -2.19 -20.88
C GLU A 118 -10.22 -2.78 -19.90
N GLY A 119 -11.50 -2.51 -20.15
CA GLY A 119 -12.62 -2.91 -19.30
C GLY A 119 -13.73 -1.85 -19.32
N ASP A 120 -14.89 -2.22 -18.81
CA ASP A 120 -16.12 -1.43 -18.73
C ASP A 120 -16.50 -1.04 -17.30
N HIS A 121 -15.96 -1.73 -16.30
CA HIS A 121 -16.19 -1.48 -14.88
C HIS A 121 -14.92 -1.08 -14.12
N THR A 122 -15.11 -0.38 -13.01
CA THR A 122 -14.04 -0.05 -12.06
C THR A 122 -13.80 -1.22 -11.11
N GLY A 123 -12.67 -1.18 -10.42
CA GLY A 123 -12.31 -2.17 -9.42
C GLY A 123 -11.71 -1.47 -8.22
N THR A 124 -11.99 -2.01 -7.05
CA THR A 124 -11.74 -1.32 -5.78
C THR A 124 -10.90 -2.18 -4.85
N LEU A 125 -10.04 -1.53 -4.09
CA LEU A 125 -9.37 -2.09 -2.92
C LEU A 125 -9.66 -1.18 -1.72
N LYS A 126 -10.19 -1.76 -0.64
CA LYS A 126 -10.56 -1.05 0.56
C LYS A 126 -9.79 -1.60 1.76
N ILE A 127 -9.21 -0.70 2.54
CA ILE A 127 -8.64 -0.97 3.86
C ILE A 127 -9.50 -0.28 4.91
N GLU A 128 -10.08 -1.05 5.81
CA GLU A 128 -10.94 -0.58 6.89
C GLU A 128 -10.23 -0.68 8.23
N ASN A 129 -10.69 0.06 9.24
CA ASN A 129 -10.06 0.10 10.57
C ASN A 129 -8.55 0.39 10.49
N ALA A 130 -8.16 1.22 9.52
CA ALA A 130 -6.79 1.55 9.25
C ALA A 130 -6.18 2.33 10.42
N GLY A 131 -5.02 1.89 10.87
CA GLY A 131 -4.23 2.59 11.88
C GLY A 131 -2.82 2.81 11.37
N ILE A 132 -2.25 3.99 11.64
CA ILE A 132 -0.86 4.32 11.33
C ILE A 132 -0.27 4.99 12.57
N THR A 133 0.94 4.60 12.96
CA THR A 133 1.73 5.29 13.97
C THR A 133 3.13 5.52 13.43
N ILE A 134 3.65 6.74 13.53
CA ILE A 134 5.03 7.09 13.16
C ILE A 134 5.72 7.70 14.38
N THR A 135 6.85 7.11 14.79
CA THR A 135 7.59 7.49 16.00
C THR A 135 9.11 7.43 15.76
N PRO A 136 9.86 8.51 16.02
CA PRO A 136 9.36 9.89 15.98
C PRO A 136 8.84 10.23 14.57
N PHE A 137 8.11 11.34 14.42
CA PHE A 137 7.81 11.91 13.10
C PHE A 137 8.62 13.19 12.91
N ILE A 138 9.57 13.17 11.98
CA ILE A 138 10.49 14.29 11.73
C ILE A 138 10.55 14.56 10.23
N SER A 139 10.20 15.78 9.85
CA SER A 139 10.23 16.23 8.45
C SER A 139 11.64 16.64 7.99
N HIS A 140 12.38 17.32 8.87
CA HIS A 140 13.70 17.86 8.62
C HIS A 140 14.62 17.38 9.73
N HIS A 141 15.43 16.36 9.43
CA HIS A 141 16.37 15.77 10.37
C HIS A 141 17.47 16.78 10.75
N LEU A 142 17.74 16.89 12.04
CA LEU A 142 18.76 17.74 12.63
C LEU A 142 19.77 16.92 13.44
N LYS A 143 20.92 17.53 13.75
CA LYS A 143 21.93 16.91 14.62
C LYS A 143 21.31 16.58 15.99
N GLY A 144 21.37 15.31 16.38
CA GLY A 144 20.80 14.80 17.63
C GLY A 144 19.48 14.05 17.47
N ASP A 145 18.85 14.13 16.29
CA ASP A 145 17.66 13.32 15.98
C ASP A 145 18.05 11.85 15.70
N PRO A 146 17.16 10.88 15.99
CA PRO A 146 17.38 9.48 15.61
C PRO A 146 17.60 9.31 14.11
N ASP A 147 18.41 8.32 13.72
CA ASP A 147 18.78 8.08 12.31
C ASP A 147 17.62 7.62 11.40
N ARG A 148 16.46 7.32 11.99
CA ARG A 148 15.27 6.81 11.30
C ARG A 148 13.98 7.06 12.08
N MET A 149 12.87 7.07 11.36
CA MET A 149 11.53 6.92 11.92
C MET A 149 11.06 5.46 11.79
N LEU A 150 10.17 5.02 12.69
CA LEU A 150 9.44 3.77 12.56
C LEU A 150 7.97 4.08 12.27
N MET A 151 7.48 3.62 11.12
CA MET A 151 6.06 3.60 10.81
C MET A 151 5.50 2.20 11.07
N THR A 152 4.47 2.09 11.89
CA THR A 152 3.65 0.87 12.02
C THR A 152 2.27 1.11 11.46
N THR A 153 1.71 0.11 10.80
CA THR A 153 0.41 0.18 10.14
C THR A 153 -0.40 -1.07 10.44
N LYS A 154 -1.72 -0.93 10.47
CA LYS A 154 -2.66 -2.04 10.56
C LYS A 154 -3.96 -1.73 9.82
N GLY A 155 -4.75 -2.74 9.49
CA GLY A 155 -6.09 -2.57 8.93
C GLY A 155 -6.75 -3.89 8.57
N SER A 156 -7.96 -3.81 8.02
CA SER A 156 -8.70 -4.93 7.45
C SER A 156 -8.85 -4.78 5.95
N ILE A 157 -8.45 -5.81 5.19
CA ILE A 157 -8.54 -5.83 3.73
C ILE A 157 -9.93 -6.32 3.35
N MET A 158 -10.70 -5.48 2.65
CA MET A 158 -12.02 -5.82 2.10
C MET A 158 -12.96 -6.44 3.15
N GLY A 159 -12.89 -5.98 4.40
CA GLY A 159 -13.69 -6.47 5.53
C GLY A 159 -13.42 -7.93 5.95
N SER A 160 -12.38 -8.58 5.44
CA SER A 160 -12.11 -10.01 5.67
C SER A 160 -10.75 -10.27 6.31
N GLY A 161 -9.65 -9.90 5.63
CA GLY A 161 -8.30 -10.14 6.13
C GLY A 161 -7.81 -9.06 7.07
N LYS A 162 -6.81 -9.37 7.91
CA LYS A 162 -6.06 -8.39 8.70
C LYS A 162 -4.69 -8.16 8.06
N ILE A 163 -4.22 -6.92 8.04
CA ILE A 163 -2.85 -6.57 7.65
C ILE A 163 -2.18 -5.80 8.77
N PHE A 164 -0.90 -6.07 8.99
CA PHE A 164 -0.03 -5.24 9.82
C PHE A 164 1.37 -5.18 9.23
N ALA A 165 2.02 -4.03 9.32
CA ALA A 165 3.37 -3.84 8.82
C ALA A 165 4.14 -2.79 9.61
N SER A 166 5.45 -2.99 9.71
CA SER A 166 6.44 -2.06 10.20
C SER A 166 7.35 -1.64 9.05
N ILE A 167 7.58 -0.33 8.90
CA ILE A 167 8.43 0.26 7.88
C ILE A 167 9.45 1.16 8.58
N TYR A 168 10.73 0.87 8.38
CA TYR A 168 11.81 1.74 8.82
C TYR A 168 12.10 2.79 7.76
N LEU A 169 12.09 4.06 8.17
CA LEU A 169 12.21 5.24 7.33
C LEU A 169 13.55 5.94 7.63
N PRO A 170 14.65 5.58 6.93
CA PRO A 170 15.98 6.14 7.20
C PRO A 170 16.15 7.56 6.68
N PHE A 171 16.86 8.43 7.41
CA PHE A 171 17.17 9.79 6.93
C PHE A 171 18.39 9.84 6.01
N HIS A 172 19.40 9.00 6.25
CA HIS A 172 20.68 9.07 5.53
C HIS A 172 20.92 7.88 4.58
N SER A 173 19.86 7.15 4.22
CA SER A 173 19.92 6.02 3.31
C SER A 173 18.66 5.96 2.47
N ASP A 174 18.76 5.41 1.27
CA ASP A 174 17.59 5.06 0.45
C ASP A 174 17.12 3.62 0.69
N ASN A 175 17.66 2.91 1.69
CA ASN A 175 17.33 1.51 1.97
C ASN A 175 16.28 1.37 3.08
N TYR A 176 15.02 1.23 2.67
CA TYR A 176 13.88 1.05 3.55
C TYR A 176 13.69 -0.43 3.87
N LYS A 177 13.35 -0.75 5.12
CA LYS A 177 13.01 -2.12 5.53
C LYS A 177 11.52 -2.23 5.85
N VAL A 178 10.88 -3.28 5.36
CA VAL A 178 9.45 -3.55 5.52
C VAL A 178 9.26 -4.97 6.03
N LYS A 179 8.50 -5.11 7.12
CA LYS A 179 8.15 -6.41 7.68
C LYS A 179 6.70 -6.42 8.14
N GLY A 180 5.99 -7.51 7.92
CA GLY A 180 4.59 -7.61 8.33
C GLY A 180 3.94 -8.91 7.91
N ALA A 181 2.62 -8.97 8.07
CA ALA A 181 1.84 -10.07 7.54
C ALA A 181 0.42 -9.66 7.14
N ILE A 182 -0.19 -10.49 6.30
CA ILE A 182 -1.63 -10.54 6.06
C ILE A 182 -2.15 -11.85 6.65
N GLU A 183 -3.28 -11.83 7.35
CA GLU A 183 -3.85 -13.01 8.02
C GLU A 183 -5.35 -13.11 7.78
N ASN A 184 -5.85 -14.36 7.72
CA ASN A 184 -7.28 -14.70 7.68
C ASN A 184 -8.07 -14.00 6.56
N LEU A 185 -7.54 -13.99 5.34
CA LEU A 185 -8.16 -13.31 4.20
C LEU A 185 -8.92 -14.30 3.31
N GLU A 186 -10.23 -14.09 3.16
CA GLU A 186 -11.02 -14.74 2.13
C GLU A 186 -10.65 -14.16 0.75
N LEU A 187 -10.03 -14.99 -0.10
CA LEU A 187 -9.39 -14.49 -1.33
C LEU A 187 -10.40 -14.04 -2.38
N THR A 188 -11.63 -14.56 -2.35
CA THR A 188 -12.76 -14.14 -3.20
C THR A 188 -13.12 -12.66 -3.03
N LYS A 189 -12.87 -12.08 -1.84
CA LYS A 189 -13.10 -10.65 -1.55
C LYS A 189 -12.19 -9.72 -2.36
N LEU A 190 -11.15 -10.27 -2.99
CA LEU A 190 -10.25 -9.51 -3.86
C LEU A 190 -10.73 -9.43 -5.31
N ASN A 191 -11.84 -10.07 -5.69
CA ASN A 191 -12.29 -10.15 -7.08
C ASN A 191 -12.47 -8.79 -7.74
N ASP A 192 -13.07 -7.80 -7.05
CA ASP A 192 -13.22 -6.44 -7.59
C ASP A 192 -11.88 -5.86 -8.08
N GLY A 193 -10.80 -6.07 -7.34
CA GLY A 193 -9.46 -5.64 -7.72
C GLY A 193 -8.77 -6.60 -8.69
N SER A 194 -8.84 -7.90 -8.46
CA SER A 194 -8.07 -8.92 -9.18
C SER A 194 -8.60 -9.16 -10.60
N GLU A 195 -9.91 -9.06 -10.80
CA GLU A 195 -10.53 -9.15 -12.12
C GLU A 195 -10.17 -7.95 -12.96
N ASN A 196 -10.19 -6.76 -12.34
CA ASN A 196 -9.92 -5.53 -13.04
C ASN A 196 -8.44 -5.38 -13.42
N LEU A 197 -7.54 -5.57 -12.44
CA LEU A 197 -6.09 -5.36 -12.58
C LEU A 197 -5.35 -6.56 -13.16
N GLY A 198 -5.72 -7.77 -12.69
CA GLY A 198 -5.02 -9.02 -12.99
C GLY A 198 -5.68 -9.85 -14.08
N LYS A 199 -6.93 -9.51 -14.47
CA LYS A 199 -7.76 -10.34 -15.36
C LYS A 199 -7.90 -11.78 -14.84
N ILE A 200 -8.00 -11.93 -13.53
CA ILE A 200 -8.11 -13.21 -12.83
C ILE A 200 -9.34 -13.13 -11.94
N HIS A 201 -10.18 -14.16 -12.03
CA HIS A 201 -11.27 -14.40 -11.09
C HIS A 201 -10.85 -15.46 -10.07
N ILE A 202 -11.09 -15.23 -8.79
CA ILE A 202 -10.84 -16.17 -7.70
C ILE A 202 -12.16 -16.83 -7.35
N LYS A 203 -12.28 -18.13 -7.66
CA LYS A 203 -13.48 -18.93 -7.36
C LYS A 203 -13.58 -19.30 -5.90
N SER A 204 -12.44 -19.63 -5.29
CA SER A 204 -12.34 -20.03 -3.90
C SER A 204 -10.92 -19.82 -3.41
N GLY A 205 -10.77 -19.77 -2.09
CA GLY A 205 -9.48 -19.77 -1.43
C GLY A 205 -9.50 -18.95 -0.15
N PHE A 206 -8.74 -19.40 0.82
CA PHE A 206 -8.54 -18.70 2.07
C PHE A 206 -7.05 -18.64 2.39
N LEU A 207 -6.58 -17.45 2.72
CA LEU A 207 -5.21 -17.20 3.13
C LEU A 207 -5.15 -17.16 4.66
N ASP A 208 -4.55 -18.18 5.26
CA ASP A 208 -4.30 -18.20 6.70
C ASP A 208 -3.29 -17.13 7.09
N SER A 209 -2.16 -17.09 6.38
CA SER A 209 -1.09 -16.12 6.65
C SER A 209 -0.21 -15.88 5.42
N LEU A 210 0.23 -14.64 5.25
CA LEU A 210 1.27 -14.23 4.30
C LEU A 210 2.25 -13.31 5.03
N GLY A 211 3.33 -13.87 5.56
CA GLY A 211 4.41 -13.10 6.15
C GLY A 211 5.29 -12.50 5.05
N PHE A 212 5.74 -11.26 5.22
CA PHE A 212 6.67 -10.59 4.31
C PHE A 212 7.79 -9.91 5.08
N ASP A 213 9.01 -10.01 4.55
CA ASP A 213 10.21 -9.34 5.06
C ASP A 213 11.08 -8.98 3.86
N PHE A 214 11.16 -7.69 3.56
CA PHE A 214 11.90 -7.20 2.41
C PHE A 214 12.44 -5.80 2.63
N SER A 215 13.41 -5.42 1.80
CA SER A 215 13.91 -4.05 1.71
C SER A 215 13.60 -3.47 0.34
N PHE A 216 13.51 -2.15 0.24
CA PHE A 216 13.38 -1.47 -1.04
C PHE A 216 14.20 -0.18 -1.06
N ASN A 217 14.67 0.17 -2.25
CA ASN A 217 15.41 1.41 -2.50
C ASN A 217 15.14 1.91 -3.94
N LYS A 218 15.91 2.91 -4.38
CA LYS A 218 15.84 3.50 -5.73
C LYS A 218 16.39 2.61 -6.85
N VAL A 219 16.80 1.38 -6.55
CA VAL A 219 17.25 0.38 -7.53
C VAL A 219 16.21 -0.72 -7.65
N LYS A 220 15.91 -1.40 -6.54
CA LYS A 220 14.97 -2.52 -6.50
C LYS A 220 14.48 -2.81 -5.08
N SER A 221 13.48 -3.68 -5.02
CA SER A 221 13.01 -4.30 -3.79
C SER A 221 13.46 -5.76 -3.78
N SER A 222 13.93 -6.22 -2.63
CA SER A 222 14.43 -7.58 -2.48
C SER A 222 14.10 -8.15 -1.11
N GLY A 223 13.72 -9.42 -1.06
CA GLY A 223 13.36 -10.08 0.18
C GLY A 223 12.54 -11.34 -0.06
N LYS A 224 11.68 -11.69 0.89
CA LYS A 224 10.87 -12.89 0.79
C LYS A 224 9.48 -12.71 1.37
N ILE A 225 8.59 -13.57 0.89
CA ILE A 225 7.32 -13.85 1.51
C ILE A 225 7.25 -15.32 1.93
N VAL A 226 6.37 -15.64 2.88
CA VAL A 226 6.01 -17.00 3.24
C VAL A 226 4.49 -17.08 3.35
N GLY A 227 3.86 -17.87 2.47
CA GLY A 227 2.40 -17.98 2.39
C GLY A 227 1.87 -19.29 2.98
N VAL A 228 0.68 -19.23 3.56
CA VAL A 228 -0.11 -20.39 4.00
C VAL A 228 -1.55 -20.15 3.54
N TYR A 229 -2.08 -21.05 2.69
CA TYR A 229 -3.44 -20.94 2.16
C TYR A 229 -4.05 -22.31 1.86
N HIS A 230 -5.37 -22.33 1.72
CA HIS A 230 -6.11 -23.52 1.33
C HIS A 230 -7.21 -23.23 0.29
N GLN A 231 -7.56 -24.27 -0.48
CA GLN A 231 -8.62 -24.31 -1.48
C GLN A 231 -8.58 -23.20 -2.54
N LEU A 232 -7.38 -22.77 -2.96
CA LEU A 232 -7.21 -21.72 -3.95
C LEU A 232 -7.55 -22.22 -5.36
N ILE A 233 -8.61 -21.66 -5.94
CA ILE A 233 -8.99 -21.89 -7.34
C ILE A 233 -9.08 -20.54 -8.04
N ILE A 234 -8.25 -20.35 -9.06
CA ILE A 234 -8.27 -19.14 -9.89
C ILE A 234 -8.62 -19.46 -11.34
N GLN A 235 -9.22 -18.49 -12.03
CA GLN A 235 -9.62 -18.59 -13.42
C GLN A 235 -9.21 -17.34 -14.20
N PRO A 236 -8.48 -17.49 -15.32
CA PRO A 236 -8.22 -16.36 -16.20
C PRO A 236 -9.53 -15.88 -16.84
N LEU A 237 -9.80 -14.58 -16.74
CA LEU A 237 -10.92 -13.96 -17.44
C LEU A 237 -10.67 -13.95 -18.96
N LYS A 238 -11.73 -14.18 -19.75
CA LYS A 238 -11.69 -14.06 -21.21
C LYS A 238 -12.03 -12.60 -21.57
N ASN A 239 -11.14 -11.90 -22.26
CA ASN A 239 -11.53 -10.66 -22.93
C ASN A 239 -12.31 -11.00 -24.22
N ASN A 240 -13.37 -10.26 -24.54
CA ASN A 240 -14.07 -10.43 -25.83
C ASN A 240 -13.31 -9.82 -27.02
N SER A 241 -12.15 -9.18 -26.79
CA SER A 241 -11.46 -8.36 -27.79
C SER A 241 -10.19 -8.94 -28.43
N ASP A 242 -9.75 -10.16 -28.12
CA ASP A 242 -8.73 -10.83 -28.96
C ASP A 242 -8.50 -12.31 -28.57
N LYS A 243 -9.10 -13.24 -29.32
CA LYS A 243 -8.92 -14.70 -29.11
C LYS A 243 -7.43 -15.10 -29.15
N LYS A 244 -6.58 -14.40 -29.90
CA LYS A 244 -5.13 -14.68 -30.05
C LYS A 244 -4.28 -14.30 -28.83
N LYS A 245 -4.57 -13.20 -28.13
CA LYS A 245 -3.82 -12.80 -26.91
C LYS A 245 -4.19 -13.65 -25.70
N ILE A 246 -5.46 -14.03 -25.59
CA ILE A 246 -5.98 -14.92 -24.55
C ILE A 246 -5.38 -16.32 -24.70
N ALA A 247 -5.23 -16.81 -25.93
CA ALA A 247 -4.56 -18.09 -26.19
C ALA A 247 -3.09 -18.08 -25.73
N LYS A 248 -2.35 -16.98 -25.94
CA LYS A 248 -0.96 -16.84 -25.48
C LYS A 248 -0.82 -16.71 -23.96
N PHE A 249 -1.69 -15.95 -23.28
CA PHE A 249 -1.68 -15.83 -21.81
C PHE A 249 -2.14 -17.13 -21.14
N ARG A 250 -3.20 -17.78 -21.66
CA ARG A 250 -3.61 -19.12 -21.23
C ARG A 250 -2.51 -20.14 -21.45
N SER A 251 -1.83 -20.15 -22.61
CA SER A 251 -0.73 -21.08 -22.83
C SER A 251 0.47 -20.78 -21.93
N PHE A 252 0.72 -19.52 -21.57
CA PHE A 252 1.81 -19.18 -20.65
C PHE A 252 1.51 -19.60 -19.21
N VAL A 253 0.32 -19.26 -18.69
CA VAL A 253 -0.11 -19.60 -17.32
C VAL A 253 -0.33 -21.11 -17.16
N LEU A 254 -1.01 -21.77 -18.12
CA LEU A 254 -1.25 -23.21 -18.06
C LEU A 254 0.01 -24.05 -18.30
N ARG A 255 1.04 -23.54 -19.00
CA ARG A 255 2.29 -24.28 -19.21
C ARG A 255 3.37 -24.05 -18.14
N HIS A 256 3.29 -23.00 -17.32
CA HIS A 256 4.39 -22.61 -16.41
C HIS A 256 3.98 -22.33 -14.96
N LEU A 257 2.69 -22.31 -14.61
CA LEU A 257 2.23 -21.95 -13.27
C LEU A 257 1.22 -22.99 -12.76
N ILE A 258 1.72 -24.02 -12.07
CA ILE A 258 0.87 -24.89 -11.25
C ILE A 258 0.63 -24.16 -9.94
N ILE A 259 -0.62 -23.83 -9.65
CA ILE A 259 -1.04 -23.27 -8.36
C ILE A 259 -1.64 -24.43 -7.57
N PRO A 260 -0.94 -24.94 -6.55
CA PRO A 260 -1.50 -25.96 -5.68
C PRO A 260 -2.79 -25.46 -5.05
N LEU A 261 -3.78 -26.33 -4.88
CA LEU A 261 -4.99 -25.99 -4.14
C LEU A 261 -4.67 -25.56 -2.70
N ASN A 262 -3.68 -26.19 -2.09
CA ASN A 262 -3.27 -25.93 -0.70
C ASN A 262 -1.76 -25.73 -0.61
N LYS A 263 -1.35 -24.82 0.27
CA LYS A 263 0.01 -24.71 0.78
C LYS A 263 -0.05 -24.50 2.28
N ASP A 264 -0.37 -25.55 3.03
CA ASP A 264 -0.49 -25.49 4.48
C ASP A 264 0.86 -25.73 5.20
N ARG A 265 0.85 -25.65 6.53
CA ARG A 265 2.05 -25.79 7.36
C ARG A 265 2.69 -27.19 7.36
N SER A 266 2.04 -28.21 6.82
CA SER A 266 2.66 -29.54 6.60
C SER A 266 3.78 -29.49 5.56
N LEU A 267 3.76 -28.49 4.65
CA LEU A 267 4.86 -28.26 3.72
C LEU A 267 6.00 -27.48 4.40
N ALA A 268 7.23 -27.93 4.14
CA ALA A 268 8.44 -27.20 4.51
C ALA A 268 8.37 -25.74 4.06
N GLU A 269 8.84 -24.81 4.91
CA GLU A 269 8.78 -23.36 4.65
C GLU A 269 9.30 -22.99 3.26
N LYS A 270 10.42 -23.59 2.84
CA LYS A 270 11.02 -23.36 1.51
C LYS A 270 10.04 -23.59 0.34
N LYS A 271 9.08 -24.52 0.46
CA LYS A 271 8.04 -24.78 -0.57
C LYS A 271 6.91 -23.75 -0.55
N ARG A 272 6.84 -22.93 0.50
CA ARG A 272 5.85 -21.87 0.74
C ARG A 272 6.45 -20.47 0.65
N THR A 273 7.76 -20.39 0.46
CA THR A 273 8.51 -19.15 0.32
C THR A 273 8.52 -18.68 -1.12
N GLY A 274 8.31 -17.38 -1.31
CA GLY A 274 8.49 -16.70 -2.59
C GLY A 274 9.51 -15.59 -2.47
N GLU A 275 10.38 -15.46 -3.47
CA GLU A 275 11.37 -14.38 -3.55
C GLU A 275 10.73 -13.09 -4.08
N ILE A 276 10.96 -11.99 -3.36
CA ILE A 276 10.69 -10.65 -3.84
C ILE A 276 11.95 -10.18 -4.57
N ASP A 277 11.81 -9.86 -5.85
CA ASP A 277 12.81 -9.14 -6.64
C ASP A 277 12.07 -8.29 -7.68
N TYR A 278 11.89 -7.00 -7.40
CA TYR A 278 11.13 -6.10 -8.27
C TYR A 278 11.86 -4.77 -8.47
N PRO A 279 12.15 -4.36 -9.72
CA PRO A 279 12.91 -3.15 -10.02
C PRO A 279 12.14 -1.88 -9.66
N TYR A 280 12.86 -0.84 -9.27
CA TYR A 280 12.29 0.47 -8.99
C TYR A 280 11.88 1.17 -10.29
N ASP A 281 10.64 1.64 -10.37
CA ASP A 281 10.18 2.57 -11.40
C ASP A 281 9.98 3.94 -10.74
N PRO A 282 10.88 4.92 -10.96
CA PRO A 282 10.79 6.24 -10.32
C PRO A 282 9.54 7.01 -10.73
N THR A 283 8.82 6.57 -11.76
CA THR A 283 7.63 7.22 -12.26
C THR A 283 6.33 6.67 -11.63
N ARG A 284 6.46 5.75 -10.66
CA ARG A 284 5.35 5.10 -9.96
C ARG A 284 5.34 5.49 -8.48
N LYS A 285 4.13 5.58 -7.91
CA LYS A 285 3.94 5.84 -6.48
C LYS A 285 4.56 4.72 -5.64
N VAL A 286 5.09 5.06 -4.46
CA VAL A 286 5.64 4.08 -3.51
C VAL A 286 4.62 2.98 -3.14
N SER A 287 3.33 3.32 -3.04
CA SER A 287 2.27 2.33 -2.78
C SER A 287 2.18 1.26 -3.89
N TYR A 288 2.30 1.67 -5.15
CA TYR A 288 2.37 0.74 -6.29
C TYR A 288 3.63 -0.12 -6.21
N TYR A 289 4.78 0.47 -5.85
CA TYR A 289 6.03 -0.25 -5.71
C TYR A 289 5.92 -1.36 -4.64
N LEU A 290 5.44 -1.02 -3.44
CA LEU A 290 5.21 -1.99 -2.36
C LEU A 290 4.23 -3.10 -2.75
N LEU A 291 3.12 -2.75 -3.41
CA LEU A 291 2.14 -3.72 -3.90
C LEU A 291 2.78 -4.68 -4.93
N GLN A 292 3.55 -4.17 -5.88
CA GLN A 292 4.21 -5.00 -6.88
C GLN A 292 5.32 -5.88 -6.29
N SER A 293 6.05 -5.40 -5.28
CA SER A 293 7.00 -6.22 -4.52
C SER A 293 6.30 -7.44 -3.90
N LEU A 294 5.19 -7.22 -3.19
CA LEU A 294 4.39 -8.30 -2.59
C LEU A 294 3.82 -9.25 -3.65
N LEU A 295 3.22 -8.72 -4.72
CA LEU A 295 2.66 -9.54 -5.81
C LEU A 295 3.75 -10.37 -6.51
N THR A 296 4.96 -9.84 -6.66
CA THR A 296 6.10 -10.56 -7.22
C THR A 296 6.52 -11.71 -6.32
N GLY A 297 6.64 -11.46 -5.01
CA GLY A 297 6.86 -12.50 -4.01
C GLY A 297 5.81 -13.61 -4.07
N ILE A 298 4.53 -13.24 -4.10
CA ILE A 298 3.39 -14.17 -4.20
C ILE A 298 3.54 -15.04 -5.45
N LYS A 299 3.75 -14.42 -6.62
CA LYS A 299 3.95 -15.14 -7.89
C LYS A 299 5.15 -16.08 -7.84
N SER A 300 6.25 -15.62 -7.26
CA SER A 300 7.48 -16.40 -7.10
C SER A 300 7.26 -17.65 -6.24
N SER A 301 6.42 -17.55 -5.19
CA SER A 301 6.11 -18.70 -4.32
C SER A 301 5.48 -19.87 -5.07
N PHE A 302 4.79 -19.64 -6.20
CA PHE A 302 4.18 -20.69 -7.03
C PHE A 302 5.15 -21.36 -7.99
N LYS A 303 6.37 -20.83 -8.17
CA LYS A 303 7.35 -21.37 -9.13
C LYS A 303 8.11 -22.61 -8.62
N LEU A 304 8.02 -22.94 -7.33
CA LEU A 304 8.69 -24.10 -6.74
C LEU A 304 7.77 -25.34 -6.74
N GLY A 305 7.96 -26.23 -7.71
CA GLY A 305 7.62 -27.65 -7.55
C GLY A 305 7.16 -28.40 -8.80
N PHE A 306 8.10 -28.73 -9.70
CA PHE A 306 8.04 -30.03 -10.36
C PHE A 306 8.15 -31.11 -9.29
N LEU A 307 7.07 -31.87 -9.10
CA LEU A 307 7.14 -33.30 -8.90
C LEU A 307 6.01 -33.85 -9.78
N LEU A 308 6.36 -34.19 -11.01
CA LEU A 308 5.55 -35.16 -11.75
C LEU A 308 5.52 -36.43 -10.87
N PRO A 309 4.35 -36.95 -10.50
CA PRO A 309 4.28 -38.36 -10.12
C PRO A 309 4.83 -39.16 -11.30
N LYS A 310 5.65 -40.17 -11.01
CA LYS A 310 5.94 -41.23 -11.98
C LYS A 310 4.63 -41.91 -12.41
#